data_AF-A0A0S3T6A7-F1
#
_entry.id   AF-A0A0S3T6A7-F1
#
_cell.length_a   1.000
_cell.length_b   1.000
_cell.length_c   1.000
_cell.angle_alpha   90.00
_cell.angle_beta   90.00
_cell.angle_gamma   90.00
#
_symmetry.space_group_name_H-M   'P 1'
#
loop_
_entity.id
_entity.type
_entity.pdbx_description
1 polymer ?
#
loop_
_entity_poly.entity_id
_entity_poly.type
_entity_poly.pdbx_seq_one_letter_code
_entity_poly.pdbx_strand_id
1 'polypeptide(L)'
;MATPFVPSPGSQRVSRSNPGAWLIIRPGGDGTWKPWGRLEAWREPNNSNAVGYRFQILPATADPVTLAGSTISSQHGGKFTIDATSGVTPLNTPRGSWDLGSGSSLDFGFEPNSLFNKGFVMSATVDGEGKCSKPEVEVGVQHVTCTEDAAALVALAAALDLSMDTCKLFSQKLRKELRQ
;
A
#
# COMPACT_ATOMS: atom_id res chain seq x y z
N MET A 1 -1.89 7.26 13.81
CA MET A 1 -2.03 5.99 14.56
C MET A 1 -2.50 4.93 13.58
N ALA A 2 -1.88 3.76 13.52
CA ALA A 2 -2.28 2.67 12.61
C ALA A 2 -3.33 1.77 13.28
N THR A 3 -4.36 1.36 12.54
CA THR A 3 -5.39 0.46 13.05
C THR A 3 -4.81 -0.93 13.27
N PRO A 4 -4.92 -1.53 14.47
CA PRO A 4 -4.38 -2.85 14.72
C PRO A 4 -5.17 -3.93 13.96
N PHE A 5 -4.53 -5.06 13.66
CA PHE A 5 -5.20 -6.24 13.11
C PHE A 5 -5.95 -6.94 14.25
N VAL A 6 -7.25 -6.64 14.38
CA VAL A 6 -8.12 -7.19 15.43
C VAL A 6 -9.45 -7.68 14.84
N PRO A 7 -10.09 -8.69 15.45
CA PRO A 7 -11.37 -9.17 14.98
C PRO A 7 -12.44 -8.08 15.15
N SER A 8 -13.35 -8.00 14.20
CA SER A 8 -14.53 -7.13 14.32
C SER A 8 -15.51 -7.68 15.35
N PRO A 9 -16.27 -6.84 16.08
CA PRO A 9 -17.23 -7.30 17.08
C PRO A 9 -18.21 -8.34 16.50
N GLY A 10 -18.38 -9.46 17.20
CA GLY A 10 -19.23 -10.57 16.73
C GLY A 10 -18.63 -11.45 15.62
N SER A 11 -17.36 -11.25 15.27
CA SER A 11 -16.63 -12.02 14.26
C SER A 11 -15.26 -12.47 14.79
N GLN A 12 -14.65 -13.43 14.10
CA GLN A 12 -13.27 -13.87 14.33
C GLN A 12 -12.33 -13.38 13.21
N ARG A 13 -12.71 -12.31 12.50
CA ARG A 13 -12.03 -11.82 11.29
C ARG A 13 -11.74 -10.34 11.39
N VAL A 14 -10.58 -9.92 10.88
CA VAL A 14 -10.38 -8.54 10.44
C VAL A 14 -11.33 -8.29 9.28
N SER A 15 -12.32 -7.42 9.43
CA SER A 15 -13.34 -7.20 8.41
C SER A 15 -13.09 -5.90 7.65
N ARG A 16 -13.75 -5.73 6.51
CA ARG A 16 -13.64 -4.51 5.71
C ARG A 16 -14.12 -3.24 6.44
N SER A 17 -15.02 -3.37 7.43
CA SER A 17 -15.48 -2.23 8.24
C SER A 17 -14.48 -1.84 9.33
N ASN A 18 -13.54 -2.71 9.68
CA ASN A 18 -12.44 -2.44 10.59
C ASN A 18 -11.15 -3.10 10.07
N PRO A 19 -10.56 -2.55 8.98
CA PRO A 19 -9.36 -3.13 8.39
C PRO A 19 -8.14 -2.90 9.28
N GLY A 20 -7.26 -3.89 9.36
CA GLY A 20 -5.94 -3.70 9.94
C GLY A 20 -5.08 -2.86 9.01
N ALA A 21 -4.17 -2.06 9.56
CA ALA A 21 -3.36 -1.14 8.79
C ALA A 21 -1.88 -1.23 9.14
N TRP A 22 -1.05 -1.21 8.11
CA TRP A 22 0.38 -0.96 8.18
C TRP A 22 0.63 0.49 7.77
N LEU A 23 1.47 1.19 8.54
CA LEU A 23 1.97 2.50 8.19
C LEU A 23 3.41 2.36 7.72
N ILE A 24 3.67 2.75 6.47
CA ILE A 24 5.00 2.76 5.89
C ILE A 24 5.58 4.14 6.11
N ILE A 25 6.73 4.18 6.75
CA ILE A 25 7.44 5.41 7.09
C ILE A 25 8.74 5.47 6.29
N ARG A 26 9.16 6.69 5.98
CA ARG A 26 10.39 6.97 5.24
C ARG A 26 11.18 8.06 5.96
N PRO A 27 12.52 8.00 6.01
CA PRO A 27 13.32 9.09 6.52
C PRO A 27 13.18 10.32 5.61
N GLY A 28 12.93 11.47 6.22
CA GLY A 28 12.98 12.78 5.59
C GLY A 28 14.40 13.34 5.56
N GLY A 29 14.63 14.35 4.72
CA GLY A 29 15.94 15.01 4.62
C GLY A 29 16.40 15.75 5.88
N ASP A 30 15.49 15.96 6.84
CA ASP A 30 15.72 16.55 8.16
C ASP A 30 16.04 15.50 9.25
N GLY A 31 16.18 14.22 8.88
CA GLY A 31 16.42 13.12 9.81
C GLY A 31 15.17 12.66 10.58
N THR A 32 13.99 13.20 10.26
CA THR A 32 12.71 12.77 10.87
C THR A 32 12.05 11.65 10.06
N TRP A 33 11.31 10.76 10.72
CA TRP A 33 10.54 9.73 10.02
C TRP A 33 9.15 10.26 9.67
N LYS A 34 8.81 10.31 8.39
CA LYS A 34 7.53 10.81 7.89
C LYS A 34 6.69 9.67 7.33
N PRO A 35 5.36 9.70 7.53
CA PRO A 35 4.47 8.73 6.90
C PRO A 35 4.54 8.87 5.38
N TRP A 36 4.76 7.75 4.69
CA TRP A 36 4.83 7.71 3.23
C TRP A 36 3.57 7.09 2.63
N GLY A 37 3.08 6.02 3.25
CA GLY A 37 1.90 5.32 2.76
C GLY A 37 1.22 4.49 3.84
N ARG A 38 -0.05 4.17 3.59
CA ARG A 38 -0.88 3.31 4.44
C ARG A 38 -1.38 2.14 3.62
N LEU A 39 -1.08 0.94 4.08
CA LEU A 39 -1.66 -0.29 3.55
C LEU A 39 -2.70 -0.80 4.53
N GLU A 40 -3.94 -0.90 4.07
CA GLU A 40 -5.01 -1.56 4.80
C GLU A 40 -5.23 -2.95 4.25
N ALA A 41 -5.56 -3.89 5.14
CA ALA A 41 -5.89 -5.26 4.77
C ALA A 41 -7.00 -5.84 5.65
N TRP A 42 -7.83 -6.69 5.06
CA TRP A 42 -8.96 -7.35 5.72
C TRP A 42 -9.26 -8.71 5.08
N ARG A 43 -10.02 -9.55 5.79
CA ARG A 43 -10.57 -10.80 5.25
C ARG A 43 -11.93 -10.52 4.63
N GLU A 44 -12.14 -10.99 3.40
CA GLU A 44 -13.44 -10.84 2.73
C GLU A 44 -14.54 -11.65 3.46
N PRO A 45 -15.78 -11.10 3.58
CA PRO A 45 -16.85 -11.74 4.32
C PRO A 45 -17.38 -12.98 3.60
N ASN A 46 -17.58 -12.88 2.29
CA ASN A 46 -18.19 -13.93 1.45
C ASN A 46 -17.17 -14.94 0.92
N ASN A 47 -15.88 -14.60 0.99
CA ASN A 47 -14.79 -15.48 0.61
C ASN A 47 -13.76 -15.50 1.73
N SER A 48 -13.93 -16.46 2.65
CA SER A 48 -12.97 -16.66 3.73
C SER A 48 -11.60 -17.08 3.22
N ASN A 49 -11.38 -17.28 1.93
CA ASN A 49 -10.08 -17.58 1.35
C ASN A 49 -9.47 -16.39 0.62
N ALA A 50 -9.99 -15.17 0.83
CA ALA A 50 -9.52 -13.98 0.14
C ALA A 50 -9.20 -12.84 1.12
N VAL A 51 -8.04 -12.23 0.94
CA VAL A 51 -7.57 -11.05 1.68
C VAL A 51 -7.70 -9.84 0.77
N GLY A 52 -8.56 -8.91 1.16
CA GLY A 52 -8.67 -7.61 0.50
C GLY A 52 -7.58 -6.68 1.01
N TYR A 53 -7.08 -5.83 0.12
CA TYR A 53 -6.10 -4.82 0.48
C TYR A 53 -6.41 -3.47 -0.18
N ARG A 54 -5.93 -2.39 0.41
CA ARG A 54 -5.97 -1.03 -0.14
C ARG A 54 -4.72 -0.27 0.28
N PHE A 55 -3.95 0.18 -0.70
CA PHE A 55 -2.78 1.02 -0.49
C PHE A 55 -3.07 2.48 -0.86
N GLN A 56 -2.70 3.37 0.06
CA GLN A 56 -2.83 4.81 -0.08
C GLN A 56 -1.49 5.47 0.14
N ILE A 57 -1.15 6.44 -0.71
CA ILE A 57 -0.02 7.35 -0.47
C ILE A 57 -0.49 8.48 0.45
N LEU A 58 0.39 8.94 1.34
CA LEU A 58 0.11 10.00 2.31
C LEU A 58 0.94 11.24 1.97
N PRO A 59 0.41 12.19 1.18
CA PRO A 59 1.10 13.44 0.93
C PRO A 59 1.13 14.32 2.20
N ALA A 60 2.16 15.16 2.33
CA ALA A 60 2.38 15.95 3.54
C ALA A 60 1.29 17.03 3.79
N THR A 61 0.66 17.52 2.72
CA THR A 61 -0.23 18.68 2.75
C THR A 61 -1.59 18.42 2.07
N ALA A 62 -1.86 17.20 1.62
CA ALA A 62 -3.04 16.85 0.86
C ALA A 62 -3.71 15.59 1.40
N ASP A 63 -4.90 15.29 0.87
CA ASP A 63 -5.64 14.10 1.23
C ASP A 63 -4.95 12.81 0.73
N PRO A 64 -5.10 11.68 1.45
CA PRO A 64 -4.59 10.39 1.01
C PRO A 64 -5.10 9.98 -0.38
N VAL A 65 -4.21 9.57 -1.26
CA VAL A 65 -4.57 9.12 -2.61
C VAL A 65 -4.45 7.60 -2.69
N THR A 66 -5.53 6.93 -3.10
CA THR A 66 -5.53 5.47 -3.26
C THR A 66 -4.83 5.09 -4.56
N LEU A 67 -3.75 4.30 -4.46
CA LEU A 67 -2.95 3.89 -5.62
C LEU A 67 -3.24 2.46 -6.05
N ALA A 68 -3.61 1.58 -5.11
CA ALA A 68 -3.93 0.20 -5.43
C ALA A 68 -4.97 -0.36 -4.46
N GLY A 69 -5.83 -1.24 -4.94
CA GLY A 69 -6.74 -1.99 -4.11
C GLY A 69 -7.30 -3.18 -4.88
N SER A 70 -7.23 -4.36 -4.30
CA SER A 70 -7.74 -5.59 -4.90
C SER A 70 -7.90 -6.66 -3.82
N THR A 71 -8.00 -7.92 -4.25
CA THR A 71 -8.11 -9.08 -3.39
C THR A 71 -7.12 -10.16 -3.83
N ILE A 72 -6.45 -10.79 -2.87
CA ILE A 72 -5.47 -11.86 -3.07
C ILE A 72 -6.00 -13.15 -2.43
N SER A 73 -5.68 -14.31 -3.02
CA SER A 73 -6.02 -15.59 -2.40
C SER A 73 -5.20 -15.80 -1.14
N SER A 74 -5.85 -15.97 0.00
CA SER A 74 -5.20 -16.35 1.26
C SER A 74 -4.45 -17.68 1.17
N GLN A 75 -4.89 -18.64 0.35
CA GLN A 75 -4.28 -19.98 0.29
C GLN A 75 -3.14 -20.05 -0.72
N HIS A 76 -3.31 -19.39 -1.86
CA HIS A 76 -2.38 -19.48 -2.98
C HIS A 76 -1.45 -18.27 -3.06
N GLY A 77 -1.72 -17.20 -2.32
CA GLY A 77 -1.04 -15.93 -2.50
C GLY A 77 -1.49 -15.25 -3.78
N GLY A 78 -0.62 -14.41 -4.33
CA GLY A 78 -0.87 -13.71 -5.59
C GLY A 78 0.12 -12.59 -5.86
N LYS A 79 -0.08 -11.92 -6.99
CA LYS A 79 0.74 -10.78 -7.42
C LYS A 79 0.01 -9.47 -7.19
N PHE A 80 0.65 -8.60 -6.44
CA PHE A 80 0.31 -7.19 -6.27
C PHE A 80 1.04 -6.37 -7.33
N THR A 81 0.39 -5.36 -7.90
CA THR A 81 1.02 -4.46 -8.87
C THR A 81 0.48 -3.05 -8.68
N ILE A 82 1.37 -2.06 -8.74
CA ILE A 82 1.04 -0.65 -8.78
C ILE A 82 1.53 -0.11 -10.11
N ASP A 83 0.59 0.43 -10.89
CA ASP A 83 0.89 1.19 -12.08
C ASP A 83 0.43 2.63 -11.85
N ALA A 84 1.32 3.59 -12.08
CA ALA A 84 0.98 4.99 -12.13
C ALA A 84 0.34 5.29 -13.50
N THR A 85 -0.96 5.02 -13.63
CA THR A 85 -1.74 5.54 -14.74
C THR A 85 -2.02 7.02 -14.48
N SER A 86 -1.69 7.89 -15.43
CA SER A 86 -2.01 9.33 -15.35
C SER A 86 -3.50 9.51 -15.05
N GLY A 87 -3.84 10.04 -13.87
CA GLY A 87 -5.19 10.44 -13.50
C GLY A 87 -5.82 9.64 -12.36
N VAL A 88 -5.38 9.87 -11.11
CA VAL A 88 -6.36 9.93 -10.03
C VAL A 88 -6.94 11.35 -10.04
N THR A 89 -7.86 11.59 -10.96
CA THR A 89 -8.74 12.75 -10.91
C THR A 89 -9.71 12.52 -9.74
N PRO A 90 -9.73 13.33 -8.67
CA PRO A 90 -10.90 13.34 -7.80
C PRO A 90 -12.08 13.79 -8.68
N LEU A 91 -13.05 12.91 -8.86
CA LEU A 91 -14.31 13.21 -9.53
C LEU A 91 -15.05 14.29 -8.73
N ASN A 92 -14.82 15.56 -9.09
CA ASN A 92 -15.81 16.64 -9.21
C ASN A 92 -15.11 18.01 -9.28
N THR A 93 -14.93 18.55 -10.49
CA THR A 93 -15.34 19.91 -10.89
C THR A 93 -15.02 20.13 -12.37
N PRO A 94 -15.87 20.83 -13.13
CA PRO A 94 -15.63 21.10 -14.54
C PRO A 94 -14.67 22.29 -14.68
N ARG A 95 -13.90 22.29 -15.78
CA ARG A 95 -13.30 23.47 -16.47
C ARG A 95 -11.79 23.73 -16.22
N GLY A 96 -11.05 23.87 -17.33
CA GLY A 96 -9.70 24.45 -17.42
C GLY A 96 -8.63 23.46 -17.91
N SER A 97 -8.51 23.22 -19.22
CA SER A 97 -7.51 23.85 -20.11
C SER A 97 -6.06 23.53 -19.72
N TRP A 98 -5.45 22.56 -20.39
CA TRP A 98 -4.00 22.34 -20.36
C TRP A 98 -3.37 23.19 -21.46
N ASP A 99 -2.72 24.28 -21.05
CA ASP A 99 -1.81 25.03 -21.90
C ASP A 99 -0.38 24.65 -21.53
N LEU A 100 0.37 24.15 -22.51
CA LEU A 100 1.77 23.72 -22.37
C LEU A 100 2.66 24.97 -22.45
N GLY A 101 3.01 25.51 -21.29
CA GLY A 101 3.90 26.67 -21.15
C GLY A 101 5.20 26.33 -20.43
N SER A 102 6.31 26.43 -21.15
CA SER A 102 7.71 26.39 -20.69
C SER A 102 8.02 27.47 -19.64
N GLY A 103 8.83 27.16 -18.62
CA GLY A 103 9.36 28.19 -17.72
C GLY A 103 10.00 27.66 -16.44
N SER A 104 11.34 27.73 -16.38
CA SER A 104 12.17 27.49 -15.21
C SER A 104 11.78 28.36 -14.00
N SER A 105 11.54 27.77 -12.83
CA SER A 105 11.74 28.41 -11.52
C SER A 105 11.72 27.36 -10.40
N LEU A 106 12.72 27.44 -9.53
CA LEU A 106 12.84 26.65 -8.31
C LEU A 106 11.69 27.00 -7.36
N ASP A 107 10.69 26.12 -7.27
CA ASP A 107 9.76 26.05 -6.14
C ASP A 107 9.50 24.57 -5.85
N PHE A 108 9.91 24.12 -4.66
CA PHE A 108 9.62 22.79 -4.13
C PHE A 108 8.13 22.70 -3.76
N GLY A 109 7.24 22.79 -4.76
CA GLY A 109 5.83 22.50 -4.66
C GLY A 109 5.60 21.03 -4.99
N PHE A 110 5.46 20.20 -3.96
CA PHE A 110 5.05 18.80 -4.11
C PHE A 110 3.60 18.74 -4.57
N GLU A 111 3.38 18.91 -5.87
CA GLU A 111 2.10 18.63 -6.53
C GLU A 111 1.88 17.10 -6.54
N PRO A 112 0.76 16.59 -6.01
CA PRO A 112 0.47 15.14 -5.94
C PRO A 112 0.53 14.43 -7.30
N ASN A 113 0.39 15.19 -8.39
CA ASN A 113 0.39 14.72 -9.77
C ASN A 113 1.79 14.42 -10.33
N SER A 114 2.87 14.76 -9.61
CA SER A 114 4.26 14.52 -10.04
C SER A 114 4.94 13.33 -9.35
N LEU A 115 4.27 12.66 -8.40
CA LEU A 115 4.92 11.62 -7.59
C LEU A 115 5.32 10.37 -8.39
N PHE A 116 4.68 10.12 -9.53
CA PHE A 116 5.00 9.00 -10.39
C PHE A 116 4.84 9.41 -11.86
N ASN A 117 5.95 9.41 -12.60
CA ASN A 117 5.90 9.44 -14.07
C ASN A 117 5.01 8.29 -14.57
N LYS A 118 4.23 8.48 -15.63
CA LYS A 118 3.32 7.43 -16.11
C LYS A 118 4.05 6.09 -16.32
N GLY A 119 3.60 5.01 -15.70
CA GLY A 119 4.22 3.69 -15.90
C GLY A 119 4.14 2.72 -14.73
N PHE A 120 4.89 1.64 -14.86
CA PHE A 120 5.02 0.57 -13.86
C PHE A 120 5.82 1.05 -12.64
N VAL A 121 5.22 1.02 -11.46
CA VAL A 121 5.88 1.45 -10.21
C VAL A 121 6.51 0.26 -9.49
N MET A 122 5.71 -0.76 -9.18
CA MET A 122 6.21 -1.97 -8.54
C MET A 122 5.28 -3.16 -8.76
N SER A 123 5.85 -4.36 -8.64
CA SER A 123 5.08 -5.58 -8.41
C SER A 123 5.66 -6.35 -7.22
N ALA A 124 4.80 -7.07 -6.51
CA ALA A 124 5.23 -7.96 -5.44
C ALA A 124 4.42 -9.26 -5.50
N THR A 125 5.11 -10.39 -5.48
CA THR A 125 4.46 -11.71 -5.37
C THR A 125 4.51 -12.16 -3.92
N VAL A 126 3.34 -12.40 -3.32
CA VAL A 126 3.21 -12.87 -1.95
C VAL A 126 2.69 -14.29 -1.93
N ASP A 127 3.13 -15.04 -0.93
CA ASP A 127 2.72 -16.42 -0.74
C ASP A 127 1.43 -16.54 0.07
N GLY A 128 0.84 -17.73 0.01
CA GLY A 128 -0.30 -18.07 0.85
C GLY A 128 0.02 -18.09 2.35
N GLU A 129 -1.04 -17.95 3.13
CA GLU A 129 -1.05 -17.96 4.58
C GLU A 129 -0.38 -19.23 5.14
N GLY A 130 0.53 -19.08 6.11
CA GLY A 130 1.22 -20.22 6.75
C GLY A 130 2.43 -20.81 6.01
N LYS A 131 2.79 -20.32 4.81
CA LYS A 131 4.00 -20.75 4.07
C LYS A 131 5.21 -19.88 4.43
N CYS A 132 6.43 -20.41 4.51
CA CYS A 132 7.62 -19.56 4.64
C CYS A 132 7.77 -18.72 3.36
N SER A 133 7.32 -17.47 3.43
CA SER A 133 7.19 -16.57 2.29
C SER A 133 8.54 -15.93 1.97
N LYS A 134 8.84 -15.85 0.67
CA LYS A 134 9.96 -15.07 0.12
C LYS A 134 9.38 -14.11 -0.91
N PRO A 135 8.84 -12.95 -0.48
CA PRO A 135 8.20 -12.04 -1.41
C PRO A 135 9.21 -11.56 -2.46
N GLU A 136 8.90 -11.81 -3.73
CA GLU A 136 9.69 -11.30 -4.86
C GLU A 136 9.16 -9.92 -5.21
N VAL A 137 10.06 -8.93 -5.29
CA VAL A 137 9.72 -7.52 -5.51
C VAL A 137 10.41 -7.00 -6.75
N GLU A 138 9.61 -6.53 -7.69
CA GLU A 138 10.07 -5.82 -8.89
C GLU A 138 9.75 -4.35 -8.74
N VAL A 139 10.72 -3.48 -9.04
CA VAL A 139 10.54 -2.03 -8.91
C VAL A 139 10.91 -1.33 -10.22
N GLY A 140 10.04 -0.43 -10.67
CA GLY A 140 10.28 0.39 -11.84
C GLY A 140 11.40 1.40 -11.60
N VAL A 141 12.47 1.31 -12.40
CA VAL A 141 13.67 2.17 -12.28
C VAL A 141 13.31 3.67 -12.36
N GLN A 142 12.28 4.02 -13.13
CA GLN A 142 11.83 5.42 -13.29
C GLN A 142 11.25 6.02 -12.00
N HIS A 143 10.94 5.18 -11.00
CA HIS A 143 10.32 5.57 -9.74
C HIS A 143 11.25 5.45 -8.53
N VAL A 144 12.51 5.06 -8.76
CA VAL A 144 13.52 4.94 -7.71
C VAL A 144 14.62 5.93 -8.01
N THR A 145 14.63 7.03 -7.27
CA THR A 145 15.68 8.05 -7.37
C THR A 145 16.77 7.84 -6.31
N CYS A 146 16.42 7.15 -5.21
CA CYS A 146 17.31 6.89 -4.09
C CYS A 146 16.96 5.58 -3.39
N THR A 147 17.85 5.10 -2.50
CA THR A 147 17.67 3.84 -1.78
C THR A 147 16.42 3.86 -0.90
N GLU A 148 16.05 5.02 -0.37
CA GLU A 148 14.88 5.21 0.48
C GLU A 148 13.56 4.98 -0.28
N ASP A 149 13.51 5.34 -1.58
CA ASP A 149 12.35 5.06 -2.44
C ASP A 149 12.15 3.54 -2.59
N ALA A 150 13.23 2.83 -2.91
CA ALA A 150 13.20 1.37 -3.04
C ALA A 150 12.84 0.70 -1.72
N ALA A 151 13.41 1.17 -0.60
CA ALA A 151 13.13 0.63 0.72
C ALA A 151 11.64 0.77 1.10
N ALA A 152 10.99 1.88 0.74
CA ALA A 152 9.57 2.07 1.00
C ALA A 152 8.68 1.07 0.23
N LEU A 153 9.03 0.78 -1.02
CA LEU A 153 8.32 -0.20 -1.85
C LEU A 153 8.57 -1.65 -1.36
N VAL A 154 9.79 -1.96 -0.93
CA VAL A 154 10.10 -3.25 -0.29
C VAL A 154 9.35 -3.41 1.04
N ALA A 155 9.26 -2.34 1.84
CA ALA A 155 8.47 -2.35 3.06
C ALA A 155 6.97 -2.56 2.78
N LEU A 156 6.44 -2.00 1.69
CA LEU A 156 5.07 -2.26 1.23
C LEU A 156 4.85 -3.73 0.88
N ALA A 157 5.79 -4.34 0.14
CA ALA A 157 5.73 -5.76 -0.20
C ALA A 157 5.76 -6.65 1.06
N ALA A 158 6.64 -6.34 2.01
CA ALA A 158 6.70 -7.05 3.29
C ALA A 158 5.41 -6.88 4.11
N ALA A 159 4.83 -5.69 4.14
CA ALA A 159 3.56 -5.44 4.81
C ALA A 159 2.39 -6.21 4.17
N LEU A 160 2.36 -6.32 2.84
CA LEU A 160 1.38 -7.16 2.13
C LEU A 160 1.56 -8.64 2.47
N ASP A 161 2.79 -9.14 2.48
CA ASP A 161 3.09 -10.53 2.82
C ASP A 161 2.66 -10.87 4.26
N LEU A 162 3.01 -10.01 5.23
CA LEU A 162 2.58 -10.16 6.62
C LEU A 162 1.05 -10.08 6.77
N SER A 163 0.37 -9.32 5.92
CA SER A 163 -1.09 -9.21 5.91
C SER A 163 -1.78 -10.56 5.60
N MET A 164 -1.10 -11.46 4.88
CA MET A 164 -1.61 -12.81 4.60
C MET A 164 -1.73 -13.64 5.88
N ASP A 165 -0.89 -13.40 6.89
CA ASP A 165 -0.98 -14.07 8.18
C ASP A 165 -1.79 -13.30 9.22
N THR A 166 -1.72 -11.97 9.24
CA THR A 166 -2.47 -11.16 10.23
C THR A 166 -3.95 -11.08 9.93
N CYS A 167 -4.37 -11.27 8.68
CA CYS A 167 -5.78 -11.42 8.30
C CYS A 167 -6.32 -12.85 8.41
N LYS A 168 -5.58 -13.77 9.07
CA LYS A 168 -6.12 -15.10 9.42
C LYS A 168 -7.31 -14.96 10.37
N LEU A 169 -8.11 -16.03 10.43
CA LEU A 169 -9.13 -16.12 11.47
C LEU A 169 -8.43 -16.13 12.83
N PHE A 170 -8.90 -15.32 13.78
CA PHE A 170 -8.31 -15.27 15.13
C PHE A 170 -8.52 -16.58 15.93
N SER A 171 -9.37 -17.48 15.43
CA SER A 171 -9.46 -18.87 15.91
C SER A 171 -8.26 -19.73 15.49
N GLN A 172 -7.47 -19.29 14.52
CA GLN A 172 -6.27 -19.98 14.03
C GLN A 172 -5.01 -19.37 14.65
N LYS A 173 -4.09 -20.23 15.07
CA LYS A 173 -2.81 -19.82 15.65
C LYS A 173 -1.95 -19.07 14.62
N LEU A 174 -1.50 -17.85 14.95
CA LEU A 174 -0.52 -17.08 14.15
C LEU A 174 0.80 -17.87 13.97
N ARG A 175 1.59 -17.58 12.92
CA ARG A 175 2.92 -18.19 12.73
C ARG A 175 3.79 -17.95 13.96
N LYS A 176 4.71 -18.87 14.24
CA LYS A 176 5.56 -18.82 15.46
C LYS A 176 6.36 -17.50 15.54
N GLU A 177 6.80 -16.97 14.40
CA GLU A 177 7.58 -15.72 14.29
C GLU A 177 6.82 -14.43 14.70
N LEU A 178 5.49 -14.47 14.78
CA LEU A 178 4.65 -13.30 15.12
C LEU A 178 4.04 -13.38 16.53
N ARG A 179 4.38 -14.43 17.30
CA ARG A 179 3.95 -14.56 18.68
C ARG A 179 5.02 -13.91 19.55
N GLN A 180 4.65 -12.82 20.26
CA GLN A 180 5.47 -12.24 21.32
C GLN A 180 5.61 -13.22 22.49
#